data_AF-A0A951Z438-F1
#
_entry.id   AF-A0A951Z438-F1
#
_cell.length_a   1.000
_cell.length_b   1.000
_cell.length_c   1.000
_cell.angle_alpha   90.00
_cell.angle_beta   90.00
_cell.angle_gamma   90.00
#
_symmetry.space_group_name_H-M   'P 1'
#
loop_
_entity.id
_entity.type
_entity.pdbx_description
1 polymer ?
#
loop_
_entity_poly.entity_id
_entity_poly.type
_entity_poly.pdbx_seq_one_letter_code
_entity_poly.pdbx_strand_id
1 'polypeptide(L)'
;MSRKRLIDAWRSGHRKGYRLSEVRAELEAHGFTVVQTTKHWKATHPDLAECPDFPGGRVNFSAHAFGKQGEIDPAAIKDFTRAIDWIKKQKQ
;
A
#
# COMPACT_ATOMS: atom_id res chain seq x y z
N MET A 1 -9.92 1.16 7.20
CA MET A 1 -9.01 2.23 7.70
C MET A 1 -9.04 3.34 6.65
N SER A 2 -9.14 4.64 6.97
CA SER A 2 -9.23 5.69 5.92
C SER A 2 -7.86 6.14 5.39
N ARG A 3 -7.81 6.79 4.21
CA ARG A 3 -6.58 7.39 3.65
C ARG A 3 -5.84 8.29 4.63
N LYS A 4 -6.56 9.10 5.42
CA LYS A 4 -5.97 9.91 6.49
C LYS A 4 -5.19 9.05 7.47
N ARG A 5 -5.73 7.89 7.86
CA ARG A 5 -5.03 6.91 8.71
C ARG A 5 -3.82 6.25 8.03
N LEU A 6 -3.81 6.02 6.70
CA LEU A 6 -2.59 5.54 6.01
C LEU A 6 -1.49 6.60 6.00
N ILE A 7 -1.85 7.87 5.75
CA ILE A 7 -0.89 8.98 5.77
C ILE A 7 -0.38 9.19 7.20
N ASP A 8 -1.27 9.21 8.19
CA ASP A 8 -0.90 9.30 9.60
C ASP A 8 -0.03 8.10 10.02
N ALA A 9 -0.33 6.90 9.51
CA ALA A 9 0.45 5.70 9.76
C ALA A 9 1.89 5.84 9.26
N TRP A 10 2.07 6.26 8.00
CA TRP A 10 3.38 6.54 7.44
C TRP A 10 4.09 7.67 8.20
N ARG A 11 3.42 8.82 8.40
CA ARG A 11 4.00 10.01 9.04
C ARG A 11 4.38 9.79 10.49
N SER A 12 3.67 8.91 11.19
CA SER A 12 3.97 8.61 12.59
C SER A 12 5.36 8.01 12.76
N GLY A 13 5.90 7.30 11.75
CA GLY A 13 7.22 6.67 11.82
C GLY A 13 7.39 5.69 12.99
N HIS A 14 6.31 5.36 13.69
CA HIS A 14 6.34 4.47 14.85
C HIS A 14 6.72 3.06 14.38
N ARG A 15 7.52 2.34 15.19
CA ARG A 15 7.81 0.89 15.03
C ARG A 15 6.58 0.01 15.30
N LYS A 16 5.44 0.35 14.71
CA LYS A 16 4.19 -0.40 14.81
C LYS A 16 3.81 -0.82 13.40
N GLY A 17 3.63 -2.13 13.20
CA GLY A 17 3.09 -2.63 11.96
C GLY A 17 1.57 -2.44 11.92
N TYR A 18 1.02 -2.32 10.71
CA TYR A 18 -0.41 -2.12 10.49
C TYR A 18 -1.04 -3.40 9.96
N ARG A 19 -2.24 -3.75 10.42
CA ARG A 19 -2.84 -5.03 10.04
C ARG A 19 -3.04 -5.10 8.53
N LEU A 20 -2.59 -6.20 7.93
CA LEU A 20 -2.75 -6.48 6.50
C LEU A 20 -4.21 -6.34 6.06
N SER A 21 -5.16 -6.82 6.85
CA SER A 21 -6.59 -6.71 6.53
C SER A 21 -7.07 -5.27 6.41
N GLU A 22 -6.57 -4.37 7.27
CA GLU A 22 -6.93 -2.95 7.23
C GLU A 22 -6.31 -2.22 6.04
N VAL A 23 -5.05 -2.52 5.75
CA VAL A 23 -4.32 -1.95 4.61
C VAL A 23 -4.91 -2.44 3.30
N ARG A 24 -5.21 -3.74 3.21
CA ARG A 24 -5.86 -4.37 2.05
C ARG A 24 -7.21 -3.74 1.77
N ALA A 25 -8.07 -3.63 2.77
CA ALA A 25 -9.40 -3.05 2.59
C ALA A 25 -9.35 -1.61 2.07
N GLU A 26 -8.37 -0.81 2.51
CA GLU A 26 -8.20 0.55 2.01
C GLU A 26 -7.67 0.57 0.57
N LEU A 27 -6.68 -0.26 0.24
CA LEU A 27 -6.18 -0.39 -1.14
C LEU A 27 -7.31 -0.79 -2.09
N GLU A 28 -8.10 -1.79 -1.73
CA GLU A 28 -9.28 -2.23 -2.50
C GLU A 28 -10.32 -1.12 -2.65
N ALA A 29 -10.53 -0.27 -1.62
CA ALA A 29 -11.41 0.89 -1.70
C ALA A 29 -10.94 1.97 -2.69
N HIS A 30 -9.64 2.03 -3.00
CA HIS A 30 -9.08 2.89 -4.06
C HIS A 30 -8.92 2.15 -5.39
N GLY A 31 -9.53 0.99 -5.57
CA GLY A 31 -9.53 0.24 -6.83
C GLY A 31 -8.28 -0.62 -7.07
N PHE A 32 -7.44 -0.82 -6.05
CA PHE A 32 -6.31 -1.74 -6.18
C PHE A 32 -6.77 -3.19 -6.01
N THR A 33 -6.19 -4.08 -6.80
CA THR A 33 -6.28 -5.52 -6.59
C THR A 33 -5.10 -5.98 -5.74
N VAL A 34 -5.38 -6.53 -4.57
CA VAL A 34 -4.35 -7.02 -3.65
C VAL A 34 -4.32 -8.55 -3.64
N VAL A 35 -3.20 -9.13 -4.04
CA VAL A 35 -3.01 -10.58 -4.16
C VAL A 35 -1.75 -11.03 -3.44
N GLN A 36 -1.86 -12.17 -2.76
CA GLN A 36 -0.72 -12.85 -2.17
C GLN A 36 0.06 -13.60 -3.26
N THR A 37 1.38 -13.48 -3.24
CA THR A 37 2.31 -14.28 -4.03
C THR A 37 3.04 -15.26 -3.11
N THR A 38 3.91 -16.10 -3.68
CA THR A 38 4.68 -17.11 -2.94
C THR A 38 5.51 -16.55 -1.78
N LYS A 39 5.99 -15.29 -1.87
CA LYS A 39 6.83 -14.67 -0.83
C LYS A 39 6.38 -13.28 -0.37
N HIS A 40 5.57 -12.58 -1.16
CA HIS A 40 5.17 -11.19 -0.90
C HIS A 40 3.69 -10.97 -1.21
N TRP A 41 3.18 -9.81 -0.83
CA TRP A 41 1.90 -9.31 -1.30
C TRP A 41 2.13 -8.30 -2.43
N LYS A 42 1.21 -8.27 -3.38
CA LYS A 42 1.24 -7.39 -4.53
C LYS A 42 -0.09 -6.64 -4.60
N ALA A 43 -0.03 -5.31 -4.65
CA ALA A 43 -1.16 -4.45 -4.98
C ALA A 43 -0.99 -3.91 -6.41
N THR A 44 -2.00 -4.05 -7.25
CA THR A 44 -1.97 -3.59 -8.66
C THR A 44 -3.12 -2.65 -8.95
N HIS A 45 -2.89 -1.63 -9.79
CA HIS A 45 -3.94 -0.73 -10.25
C HIS A 45 -3.69 -0.34 -11.72
N PRO A 46 -4.73 -0.28 -12.60
CA PRO A 46 -4.57 0.08 -14.01
C PRO A 46 -3.87 1.44 -14.21
N ASP A 47 -4.37 2.49 -13.57
CA ASP A 47 -3.82 3.86 -13.66
C ASP A 47 -2.42 4.02 -13.03
N LEU A 48 -1.92 2.99 -12.33
CA LEU A 48 -0.57 2.99 -11.80
C LEU A 48 0.44 2.49 -12.84
N ALA A 49 0.01 1.84 -13.93
CA ALA A 49 0.89 1.29 -14.96
C ALA A 49 1.77 2.36 -15.63
N GLU A 50 1.25 3.59 -15.71
CA GLU A 50 1.95 4.75 -16.29
C GLU A 50 2.82 5.49 -15.26
N CYS A 51 2.84 5.04 -14.00
CA CYS A 51 3.64 5.68 -12.97
C CYS A 51 5.12 5.23 -13.07
N PRO A 52 6.07 6.17 -13.28
CA PRO A 52 7.49 5.84 -13.36
C PRO A 52 8.07 5.31 -12.04
N ASP A 53 7.48 5.69 -10.90
CA ASP A 53 7.88 5.22 -9.57
C ASP A 53 7.50 3.75 -9.31
N PHE A 54 6.52 3.21 -10.06
CA PHE A 54 5.96 1.88 -9.83
C PHE A 54 5.93 1.06 -11.12
N PRO A 55 7.10 0.61 -11.61
CA PRO A 55 7.19 -0.10 -12.88
C PRO A 55 6.31 -1.36 -12.89
N GLY A 56 5.45 -1.45 -13.90
CA GLY A 56 4.46 -2.51 -14.04
C GLY A 56 3.17 -2.30 -13.23
N GLY A 57 2.89 -1.08 -12.78
CA GLY A 57 1.62 -0.69 -12.16
C GLY A 57 1.32 -1.41 -10.86
N ARG A 58 2.38 -1.69 -10.08
CA ARG A 58 2.29 -2.52 -8.89
C ARG A 58 3.13 -2.01 -7.74
N VAL A 59 2.63 -2.22 -6.53
CA VAL A 59 3.34 -2.04 -5.27
C VAL A 59 3.53 -3.40 -4.62
N ASN A 60 4.78 -3.82 -4.41
CA ASN A 60 5.10 -5.05 -3.71
C ASN A 60 5.40 -4.76 -2.24
N PHE A 61 4.92 -5.60 -1.33
CA PHE A 61 5.12 -5.41 0.10
C PHE A 61 5.12 -6.74 0.86
N SER A 62 5.67 -6.74 2.07
CA SER A 62 5.60 -7.88 2.98
C SER A 62 4.53 -7.66 4.05
N ALA A 63 3.90 -8.76 4.49
CA ALA A 63 3.01 -8.78 5.65
C ALA A 63 3.73 -9.37 6.87
N HIS A 64 4.99 -9.00 7.06
CA HIS A 64 5.83 -9.44 8.16
C HIS A 64 6.65 -8.27 8.72
N ALA A 65 5.96 -7.26 9.25
CA ALA A 65 6.59 -6.10 9.84
C ALA A 65 7.15 -6.42 11.23
N PHE A 66 8.39 -6.00 11.52
CA PHE A 66 9.03 -6.11 12.84
C PHE A 66 8.92 -7.50 13.49
N GLY A 67 8.97 -8.57 12.69
CA GLY A 67 8.86 -9.95 13.17
C GLY A 67 7.42 -10.45 13.42
N LYS A 68 6.40 -9.61 13.24
CA LYS A 68 4.98 -9.96 13.42
C LYS A 68 4.31 -10.30 12.10
N GLN A 69 3.82 -11.52 11.97
CA GLN A 69 3.06 -11.95 10.79
C GLN A 69 1.69 -11.24 10.73
N GLY A 70 1.27 -10.85 9.54
CA GLY A 70 0.01 -10.15 9.30
C GLY A 70 0.07 -8.64 9.51
N GLU A 71 1.25 -8.07 9.78
CA GLU A 71 1.46 -6.63 9.89
C GLU A 71 2.32 -6.08 8.74
N ILE A 72 2.00 -4.86 8.30
CA ILE A 72 2.65 -4.14 7.21
C ILE A 72 3.58 -3.06 7.78
N ASP A 73 4.77 -2.96 7.21
CA ASP A 73 5.76 -1.98 7.62
C ASP A 73 5.33 -0.56 7.19
N PRO A 74 5.49 0.47 8.04
CA PRO A 74 5.21 1.86 7.67
C PRO A 74 5.91 2.32 6.37
N ALA A 75 7.08 1.77 6.04
CA ALA A 75 7.77 2.05 4.78
C ALA A 75 6.96 1.61 3.56
N ALA A 76 6.28 0.46 3.62
CA ALA A 76 5.38 0.03 2.55
C ALA A 76 4.12 0.91 2.46
N ILE A 77 3.67 1.47 3.59
CA ILE A 77 2.52 2.39 3.62
C ILE A 77 2.83 3.68 2.86
N LYS A 78 4.07 4.18 2.95
CA LYS A 78 4.53 5.31 2.13
C LYS A 78 4.25 5.08 0.65
N ASP A 79 4.62 3.91 0.14
CA ASP A 79 4.47 3.59 -1.28
C ASP A 79 2.99 3.50 -1.69
N PHE A 80 2.12 2.97 -0.83
CA PHE A 80 0.67 3.01 -1.07
C PHE A 80 0.13 4.43 -1.14
N THR A 81 0.55 5.30 -0.22
CA THR A 81 0.09 6.70 -0.24
C THR A 81 0.55 7.42 -1.51
N ARG A 82 1.79 7.20 -1.96
CA ARG A 82 2.29 7.75 -3.24
C ARG A 82 1.51 7.21 -4.44
N ALA A 83 1.23 5.92 -4.47
CA ALA A 83 0.46 5.30 -5.55
C ALA A 83 -0.97 5.85 -5.63
N ILE A 84 -1.67 5.97 -4.48
CA ILE A 84 -3.01 6.57 -4.41
C ILE A 84 -2.99 8.05 -4.84
N ASP A 85 -1.96 8.80 -4.45
CA ASP A 85 -1.80 10.20 -4.83
C ASP A 85 -1.60 10.36 -6.33
N TRP A 86 -0.80 9.48 -6.95
CA TRP A 86 -0.62 9.44 -8.40
C TRP A 86 -1.94 9.19 -9.13
N ILE A 87 -2.68 8.15 -8.76
CA ILE A 87 -3.96 7.79 -9.38
C ILE A 87 -4.96 8.94 -9.30
N LYS A 88 -4.99 9.66 -8.18
CA LYS A 88 -5.88 10.81 -8.02
C LYS A 88 -5.47 12.01 -8.88
N LYS A 89 -4.17 12.23 -9.09
CA LYS A 89 -3.69 13.28 -10.00
C LYS A 89 -4.08 13.01 -11.45
N GLN A 90 -4.15 11.75 -11.86
CA GLN A 90 -4.58 11.38 -13.22
C GLN A 90 -6.08 11.59 -13.47
N LYS A 91 -6.91 11.72 -12.42
CA LYS A 91 -8.37 11.89 -12.51
C LYS A 91 -8.84 13.33 -12.30
N GLN A 92 -7.92 14.28 -12.10
CA GLN A 92 -8.20 15.72 -12.01
C GLN A 92 -7.84 16.40 -13.33
#